data_AF-B9XGF9-F1
#
_entry.id   AF-B9XGF9-F1
#
_cell.length_a   1.000
_cell.length_b   1.000
_cell.length_c   1.000
_cell.angle_alpha   90.00
_cell.angle_beta   90.00
_cell.angle_gamma   90.00
#
_symmetry.space_group_name_H-M   'P 1'
#
loop_
_entity.id
_entity.type
_entity.pdbx_description
1 polymer ?
#
loop_
_entity_poly.entity_id
_entity_poly.type
_entity_poly.pdbx_seq_one_letter_code
_entity_poly.pdbx_strand_id
1 'polypeptide(L)'
;MIPNLFVSKSVRQAKEMLKQVRKIFNAQRDILPEPAVSGMGTAIQNLQNAVALKADEDNLKQQMTGLEAAANKFLKPYPNAGIRENVEVLLVALAVAVGIRTFFLQPFKIPTGSMQPTLFGVTPSPYTPAARNIPDLKVPNRFTRLADYWVHGVSYYDEVAPEDGELQGFKKPVKFLLFNLKQDYEFNNKTHTIWFPEDELFKRAGYRVNEVSGEIIDPPHMKAGEPILR
;
A
#
# COMPACT_ATOMS: atom_id res chain seq x y z
N MET A 1 -46.08 8.69 -8.77
CA MET A 1 -45.40 8.50 -10.07
C MET A 1 -44.23 7.53 -9.83
N ILE A 2 -44.40 6.25 -10.16
CA ILE A 2 -43.38 5.22 -9.90
C ILE A 2 -42.17 5.52 -10.80
N PRO A 3 -40.93 5.58 -10.29
CA PRO A 3 -39.77 5.77 -11.14
C PRO A 3 -39.55 4.48 -11.96
N ASN A 4 -40.00 4.51 -13.23
CA ASN A 4 -39.78 3.49 -14.27
C ASN A 4 -38.30 3.11 -14.52
N LEU A 5 -37.35 3.63 -13.73
CA LEU A 5 -35.93 3.32 -13.79
C LEU A 5 -35.65 1.82 -13.61
N PHE A 6 -36.51 1.12 -12.87
CA PHE A 6 -36.38 -0.32 -12.60
C PHE A 6 -37.06 -1.21 -13.65
N VAL A 7 -37.85 -0.64 -14.57
CA VAL A 7 -38.74 -1.42 -15.46
C VAL A 7 -38.12 -1.69 -16.82
N SER A 8 -37.29 -0.79 -17.38
CA SER A 8 -36.67 -1.03 -18.69
C SER A 8 -35.21 -0.57 -18.79
N LYS A 9 -34.38 -1.46 -19.35
CA LYS A 9 -32.94 -1.24 -19.58
C LYS A 9 -32.68 -0.06 -20.50
N SER A 10 -33.48 0.08 -21.57
CA SER A 10 -33.37 1.15 -22.56
C SER A 10 -33.62 2.54 -21.96
N VAL A 11 -34.65 2.69 -21.12
CA VAL A 11 -34.94 3.96 -20.43
C VAL A 11 -33.84 4.32 -19.44
N ARG A 12 -33.24 3.32 -18.75
CA ARG A 12 -32.09 3.56 -17.88
C ARG A 12 -30.88 4.05 -18.65
N GLN A 13 -30.56 3.42 -19.79
CA GLN A 13 -29.47 3.84 -20.66
C GLN A 13 -29.69 5.26 -21.21
N ALA A 14 -30.91 5.56 -21.68
CA ALA A 14 -31.27 6.91 -22.15
C ALA A 14 -31.12 7.97 -21.04
N LYS A 15 -31.53 7.67 -19.80
CA LYS A 15 -31.37 8.57 -18.65
C LYS A 15 -29.91 8.80 -18.26
N GLU A 16 -29.09 7.75 -18.23
CA GLU A 16 -27.65 7.88 -17.96
C GLU A 16 -26.96 8.72 -19.03
N MET A 17 -27.27 8.46 -20.30
CA MET A 17 -26.77 9.27 -21.43
C MET A 17 -27.19 10.74 -21.29
N LEU A 18 -28.46 11.02 -21.01
CA LEU A 18 -28.95 12.38 -20.78
C LEU A 18 -28.19 13.07 -19.65
N LYS A 19 -27.96 12.36 -18.53
CA LYS A 19 -27.23 12.90 -17.37
C LYS A 19 -25.78 13.23 -17.74
N GLN A 20 -25.11 12.32 -18.45
CA GLN A 20 -23.72 12.49 -18.88
C GLN A 20 -23.57 13.64 -19.89
N VAL A 21 -24.38 13.65 -20.95
CA VAL A 21 -24.35 14.69 -21.98
C VAL A 21 -24.71 16.05 -21.40
N ARG A 22 -25.72 16.14 -20.52
CA ARG A 22 -26.10 17.41 -19.86
C ARG A 22 -24.98 17.93 -18.95
N LYS A 23 -24.28 17.05 -18.22
CA LYS A 23 -23.11 17.44 -17.41
C LYS A 23 -22.01 18.05 -18.28
N ILE A 24 -21.68 17.41 -19.40
CA ILE A 24 -20.64 17.90 -20.33
C ILE A 24 -21.08 19.20 -21.01
N PHE A 25 -22.31 19.24 -21.51
CA PHE A 25 -22.88 20.40 -22.18
C PHE A 25 -22.91 21.61 -21.25
N ASN A 26 -23.37 21.47 -20.00
CA ASN A 26 -23.38 22.57 -19.04
C ASN A 26 -21.98 23.07 -18.71
N ALA A 27 -20.97 22.19 -18.69
CA ALA A 27 -19.58 22.57 -18.44
C ALA A 27 -18.90 23.27 -19.64
N GLN A 28 -19.46 23.17 -20.84
CA GLN A 28 -18.91 23.76 -22.07
C GLN A 28 -19.82 24.86 -22.67
N ARG A 29 -20.97 25.14 -22.05
CA ARG A 29 -22.05 25.96 -22.64
C ARG A 29 -21.59 27.38 -22.99
N ASP A 30 -20.69 27.93 -22.20
CA ASP A 30 -20.05 29.24 -22.35
C ASP A 30 -19.01 29.28 -23.50
N ILE A 31 -18.45 28.13 -23.87
CA ILE A 31 -17.43 27.98 -24.91
C ILE A 31 -18.05 27.70 -26.29
N LEU A 32 -19.29 27.21 -26.33
CA LEU A 32 -19.96 26.76 -27.55
C LEU A 32 -20.66 27.91 -28.29
N PRO A 33 -20.67 27.91 -29.64
CA PRO A 33 -21.40 28.91 -30.41
C PRO A 33 -22.92 28.72 -30.27
N GLU A 34 -23.69 29.81 -30.36
CA GLU A 34 -25.17 29.79 -30.23
C GLU A 34 -25.89 28.72 -31.05
N PRO A 35 -25.57 28.45 -32.34
CA PRO A 35 -26.21 27.38 -33.11
C PRO A 35 -25.91 25.97 -32.58
N ALA A 36 -24.76 25.77 -31.91
CA ALA A 36 -24.45 24.49 -31.27
C ALA A 36 -25.22 24.31 -29.96
N VAL A 37 -25.42 25.40 -29.20
CA VAL A 37 -26.20 25.40 -27.96
C VAL A 37 -27.68 25.09 -28.25
N SER A 38 -28.25 25.68 -29.29
CA SER A 38 -29.63 25.40 -29.70
C SER A 38 -29.79 23.97 -30.21
N GLY A 39 -28.89 23.49 -31.08
CA GLY A 39 -28.90 22.12 -31.60
C GLY A 39 -28.74 21.04 -30.53
N MET A 40 -27.89 21.27 -29.52
CA MET A 40 -27.79 20.37 -28.36
C MET A 40 -29.03 20.44 -27.48
N GLY A 41 -29.58 21.64 -27.28
CA GLY A 41 -30.81 21.86 -26.52
C GLY A 41 -31.99 21.07 -27.09
N THR A 42 -32.19 21.10 -28.41
CA THR A 42 -33.27 20.34 -29.07
C THR A 42 -33.06 18.83 -28.98
N ALA A 43 -31.84 18.33 -29.20
CA ALA A 43 -31.54 16.90 -29.07
C ALA A 43 -31.78 16.39 -27.63
N ILE A 44 -31.39 17.15 -26.61
CA ILE A 44 -31.65 16.83 -25.21
C ILE A 44 -33.16 16.83 -24.91
N GLN A 45 -33.91 17.80 -25.43
CA GLN A 45 -35.36 17.88 -25.24
C GLN A 45 -36.08 16.71 -25.92
N ASN A 46 -35.67 16.32 -27.13
CA ASN A 46 -36.27 15.20 -27.86
C ASN A 46 -36.13 13.88 -27.09
N LEU A 47 -34.93 13.57 -26.60
CA LEU A 47 -34.71 12.35 -25.81
C LEU A 47 -35.42 12.42 -24.45
N GLN A 48 -35.51 13.60 -23.82
CA GLN A 48 -36.28 13.79 -22.58
C GLN A 48 -37.76 13.55 -22.78
N ASN A 49 -38.33 14.06 -23.86
CA ASN A 49 -39.73 13.87 -24.20
C ASN A 49 -40.00 12.39 -24.54
N ALA A 50 -39.12 11.72 -25.29
CA ALA A 50 -39.23 10.30 -25.57
C ALA A 50 -39.22 9.44 -24.28
N VAL A 51 -38.37 9.79 -23.31
CA VAL A 51 -38.34 9.14 -21.99
C VAL A 51 -39.59 9.44 -21.16
N ALA A 52 -40.10 10.68 -21.19
CA ALA A 52 -41.28 11.10 -20.45
C ALA A 52 -42.57 10.46 -20.98
N LEU A 53 -42.71 10.38 -22.31
CA LEU A 53 -43.85 9.80 -23.01
C LEU A 53 -43.82 8.27 -23.06
N LYS A 54 -42.77 7.63 -22.52
CA LYS A 54 -42.55 6.18 -22.56
C LYS A 54 -42.61 5.63 -23.99
N ALA A 55 -41.87 6.28 -24.90
CA ALA A 55 -41.78 5.86 -26.29
C ALA A 55 -41.25 4.42 -26.44
N ASP A 56 -41.57 3.80 -27.57
CA ASP A 56 -41.10 2.45 -27.92
C ASP A 56 -39.56 2.37 -27.92
N GLU A 57 -39.04 1.16 -27.73
CA GLU A 57 -37.60 0.91 -27.63
C GLU A 57 -36.84 1.41 -28.87
N ASP A 58 -37.40 1.23 -30.06
CA ASP A 58 -36.77 1.65 -31.32
C ASP A 58 -36.70 3.18 -31.44
N ASN A 59 -37.75 3.89 -31.01
CA ASN A 59 -37.75 5.35 -30.99
C ASN A 59 -36.74 5.87 -29.97
N LEU A 60 -36.66 5.26 -28.78
CA LEU A 60 -35.64 5.61 -27.78
C LEU A 60 -34.22 5.44 -28.33
N LYS A 61 -33.93 4.33 -29.02
CA LYS A 61 -32.63 4.10 -29.66
C LYS A 61 -32.33 5.14 -30.74
N GLN A 62 -33.30 5.51 -31.57
CA GLN A 62 -33.13 6.56 -32.57
C GLN A 62 -32.85 7.93 -31.95
N GLN A 63 -33.53 8.28 -30.86
CA GLN A 63 -33.25 9.54 -30.15
C GLN A 63 -31.89 9.50 -29.44
N MET A 64 -31.46 8.35 -28.94
CA MET A 64 -30.12 8.16 -28.36
C MET A 64 -29.03 8.35 -29.43
N THR A 65 -29.15 7.72 -30.60
CA THR A 65 -28.18 7.90 -31.69
C THR A 65 -28.18 9.33 -32.24
N GLY A 66 -29.35 9.99 -32.30
CA GLY A 66 -29.46 11.40 -32.63
C GLY A 66 -28.73 12.30 -31.63
N LEU A 67 -28.87 12.01 -30.33
CA LEU A 67 -28.16 12.74 -29.27
C LEU A 67 -26.64 12.49 -29.33
N GLU A 68 -26.21 11.26 -29.58
CA GLU A 68 -24.79 10.93 -29.76
C GLU A 68 -24.19 11.66 -30.97
N ALA A 69 -24.90 11.70 -32.10
CA ALA A 69 -24.45 12.42 -33.29
C ALA A 69 -24.33 13.93 -33.04
N ALA A 70 -25.29 14.52 -32.34
CA ALA A 70 -25.23 15.92 -31.93
C ALA A 70 -24.07 16.17 -30.95
N ALA A 71 -23.89 15.28 -29.96
CA ALA A 71 -22.81 15.36 -28.98
C ALA A 71 -21.43 15.29 -29.65
N ASN A 72 -21.22 14.36 -30.58
CA ASN A 72 -19.96 14.22 -31.32
C ASN A 72 -19.68 15.41 -32.25
N LYS A 73 -20.73 16.03 -32.79
CA LYS A 73 -20.60 17.20 -33.67
C LYS A 73 -20.28 18.49 -32.90
N PHE A 74 -20.93 18.69 -31.75
CA PHE A 74 -20.91 19.98 -31.06
C PHE A 74 -20.03 20.00 -29.80
N LEU A 75 -19.88 18.90 -29.07
CA LEU A 75 -19.10 18.88 -27.84
C LEU A 75 -17.61 18.72 -28.15
N LYS A 76 -16.78 19.45 -27.39
CA LYS A 76 -15.34 19.31 -27.50
C LYS A 76 -14.90 18.08 -26.70
N PRO A 77 -14.08 17.17 -27.28
CA PRO A 77 -13.53 16.06 -26.53
C PRO A 77 -12.61 16.62 -25.44
N TYR A 78 -12.74 16.10 -24.22
CA TYR A 78 -11.79 16.44 -23.16
C TYR A 78 -10.42 15.86 -23.50
N PRO A 79 -9.34 16.66 -23.39
CA PRO A 79 -8.00 16.15 -23.63
C PRO A 79 -7.64 15.08 -22.59
N ASN A 80 -6.82 14.11 -22.99
CA ASN A 80 -6.20 13.11 -22.11
C ASN A 80 -7.19 12.31 -21.24
N ALA A 81 -8.23 11.76 -21.87
CA ALA A 81 -9.26 10.96 -21.16
C ALA A 81 -8.66 9.85 -20.29
N GLY A 82 -7.65 9.11 -20.79
CA GLY A 82 -7.02 8.03 -20.04
C GLY A 82 -6.26 8.48 -18.80
N ILE A 83 -5.61 9.65 -18.83
CA ILE A 83 -4.91 10.19 -17.65
C ILE A 83 -5.94 10.55 -16.57
N ARG A 84 -7.05 11.18 -16.94
CA ARG A 84 -8.09 11.58 -15.98
C ARG A 84 -8.71 10.36 -15.29
N GLU A 85 -9.03 9.33 -16.06
CA GLU A 85 -9.59 8.08 -15.52
C GLU A 85 -8.61 7.40 -14.56
N ASN A 86 -7.34 7.28 -14.94
CA ASN A 86 -6.31 6.71 -14.08
C ASN A 86 -6.11 7.51 -12.78
N VAL A 87 -6.15 8.84 -12.85
CA VAL A 87 -6.03 9.72 -11.68
C VAL A 87 -7.24 9.56 -10.76
N GLU A 88 -8.47 9.46 -11.31
CA GLU A 88 -9.68 9.21 -10.52
C GLU A 88 -9.58 7.88 -9.78
N VAL A 89 -9.21 6.80 -10.47
CA VAL A 89 -9.03 5.47 -9.87
C VAL A 89 -7.92 5.48 -8.81
N LEU A 90 -6.80 6.15 -9.08
CA LEU A 90 -5.70 6.30 -8.12
C LEU A 90 -6.15 7.03 -6.85
N LEU A 91 -6.91 8.12 -6.97
CA LEU A 91 -7.40 8.89 -5.84
C LEU A 91 -8.40 8.08 -5.01
N VAL A 92 -9.30 7.34 -5.66
CA VAL A 92 -10.24 6.43 -4.97
C VAL A 92 -9.47 5.34 -4.23
N ALA A 93 -8.49 4.70 -4.88
CA ALA A 93 -7.66 3.66 -4.27
C ALA A 93 -6.88 4.19 -3.05
N LEU A 94 -6.30 5.39 -3.16
CA LEU A 94 -5.58 6.05 -2.06
C LEU A 94 -6.53 6.33 -0.88
N ALA A 95 -7.72 6.87 -1.13
CA ALA A 95 -8.70 7.16 -0.08
C ALA A 95 -9.13 5.89 0.66
N VAL A 96 -9.37 4.80 -0.08
CA VAL A 96 -9.69 3.49 0.51
C VAL A 96 -8.50 2.95 1.32
N ALA A 97 -7.28 3.01 0.79
CA ALA A 97 -6.08 2.55 1.48
C ALA A 97 -5.84 3.31 2.79
N VAL A 98 -6.01 4.65 2.78
CA VAL A 98 -5.95 5.47 3.98
C VAL A 98 -7.05 5.08 4.96
N GLY A 99 -8.30 4.90 4.51
CA GLY A 99 -9.40 4.48 5.36
C GLY A 99 -9.17 3.12 6.03
N ILE A 100 -8.67 2.13 5.29
CA ILE A 100 -8.32 0.82 5.85
C ILE A 100 -7.21 0.97 6.89
N ARG A 101 -6.17 1.75 6.57
CA ARG A 101 -5.07 2.03 7.50
C ARG A 101 -5.55 2.73 8.77
N THR A 102 -6.46 3.69 8.67
CA THR A 102 -6.91 4.47 9.83
C THR A 102 -7.87 3.72 10.73
N PHE A 103 -8.77 2.90 10.15
CA PHE A 103 -9.86 2.29 10.92
C PHE A 103 -9.63 0.81 11.27
N PHE A 104 -8.85 0.07 10.49
CA PHE A 104 -8.71 -1.39 10.65
C PHE A 104 -7.28 -1.82 10.99
N LEU A 105 -6.27 -1.15 10.42
CA LEU A 105 -4.86 -1.44 10.67
C LEU A 105 -4.27 -0.38 11.61
N GLN A 106 -4.84 -0.21 12.80
CA GLN A 106 -4.15 0.53 13.85
C GLN A 106 -2.92 -0.31 14.25
N PRO A 107 -1.68 0.20 14.08
CA PRO A 107 -0.50 -0.53 14.53
C PRO A 107 -0.47 -0.45 16.04
N PHE A 108 -1.20 -1.35 16.70
CA PHE A 108 -1.10 -1.60 18.15
C PHE A 108 0.21 -2.33 18.45
N LYS A 109 1.35 -1.85 17.93
CA LYS A 109 2.60 -2.01 18.66
C LYS A 109 2.55 -0.95 19.75
N ILE A 110 1.93 -1.30 20.87
CA ILE A 110 2.16 -0.55 22.11
C ILE A 110 3.69 -0.52 22.25
N PRO A 111 4.34 0.65 22.27
CA PRO A 111 5.77 0.73 22.50
C PRO A 111 6.02 0.36 23.97
N THR A 112 6.04 -0.94 24.25
CA THR A 112 6.19 -1.51 25.59
C THR A 112 7.62 -1.39 26.12
N GLY A 113 8.50 -0.64 25.43
CA GLY A 113 9.87 -0.38 25.88
C GLY A 113 9.93 0.25 27.28
N SER A 114 8.96 1.08 27.65
CA SER A 114 8.88 1.66 29.01
C SER A 114 8.20 0.75 30.05
N MET A 115 7.48 -0.30 29.62
CA MET A 115 6.77 -1.24 30.51
C MET A 115 7.54 -2.55 30.74
N GLN A 116 8.73 -2.68 30.14
CA GLN A 116 9.63 -3.84 30.30
C GLN A 116 9.95 -4.25 31.76
N PRO A 117 10.06 -3.37 32.77
CA PRO A 117 10.36 -3.84 34.13
C PRO A 117 9.17 -4.52 34.81
N THR A 118 7.94 -4.43 34.27
CA THR A 118 6.71 -4.94 34.91
C THR A 118 5.99 -6.02 34.09
N LEU A 119 6.10 -5.98 32.76
CA LEU A 119 5.61 -7.01 31.87
C LEU A 119 6.82 -7.57 31.10
N PHE A 120 7.14 -8.85 31.27
CA PHE A 120 8.15 -9.52 30.43
C PHE A 120 7.72 -9.43 28.96
N GLY A 121 8.24 -8.43 28.24
CA GLY A 121 7.92 -8.16 26.84
C GLY A 121 8.59 -9.16 25.90
N VAL A 122 8.84 -8.75 24.65
CA VAL A 122 9.65 -9.53 23.70
C VAL A 122 11.08 -9.64 24.24
N THR A 123 11.32 -10.69 25.02
CA THR A 123 12.64 -11.04 25.51
C THR A 123 13.43 -11.62 24.34
N PRO A 124 14.57 -11.02 23.96
CA PRO A 124 15.51 -11.76 23.13
C PRO A 124 15.84 -13.01 23.95
N SER A 125 15.64 -14.20 23.38
CA SER A 125 16.22 -15.42 23.95
C SER A 125 17.70 -15.32 23.64
N PRO A 126 18.55 -14.84 24.56
CA PRO A 126 19.93 -14.59 24.21
C PRO A 126 20.59 -15.95 24.07
N TYR A 127 21.02 -16.29 22.85
CA TYR A 127 22.08 -17.25 22.64
C TYR A 127 23.37 -16.68 23.24
N THR A 128 23.44 -16.68 24.57
CA THR A 128 24.71 -16.41 25.26
C THR A 128 25.74 -17.45 24.82
N PRO A 129 27.05 -17.14 24.91
CA PRO A 129 28.11 -18.13 24.69
C PRO A 129 27.92 -19.42 25.53
N ALA A 130 27.22 -19.33 26.68
CA ALA A 130 26.88 -20.46 27.55
C ALA A 130 25.68 -21.31 27.07
N ALA A 131 24.78 -20.77 26.25
CA ALA A 131 23.59 -21.45 25.72
C ALA A 131 23.85 -22.20 24.39
N ARG A 132 25.10 -22.24 23.93
CA ARG A 132 25.57 -22.83 22.66
C ARG A 132 25.30 -24.36 22.53
N ASN A 133 24.86 -25.02 23.61
CA ASN A 133 24.64 -26.48 23.68
C ASN A 133 23.16 -26.91 23.76
N ILE A 134 22.18 -26.06 23.45
CA ILE A 134 20.76 -26.46 23.45
C ILE A 134 20.41 -27.17 22.12
N PRO A 135 20.09 -28.48 22.11
CA PRO A 135 20.04 -29.28 20.88
C PRO A 135 18.83 -29.04 19.94
N ASP A 136 17.79 -28.33 20.36
CA ASP A 136 16.46 -28.45 19.73
C ASP A 136 15.86 -27.16 19.14
N LEU A 137 16.68 -26.13 18.91
CA LEU A 137 16.22 -24.90 18.25
C LEU A 137 16.34 -25.01 16.73
N LYS A 138 15.26 -25.39 16.06
CA LYS A 138 15.15 -25.36 14.60
C LYS A 138 14.65 -24.00 14.13
N VAL A 139 15.46 -23.28 13.37
CA VAL A 139 15.02 -22.04 12.70
C VAL A 139 13.89 -22.40 11.73
N PRO A 140 12.71 -21.78 11.84
CA PRO A 140 11.57 -22.12 11.00
C PRO A 140 11.83 -21.74 9.53
N ASN A 141 11.09 -22.37 8.62
CA ASN A 141 11.18 -22.10 7.18
C ASN A 141 10.92 -20.60 6.86
N ARG A 142 11.41 -20.11 5.73
CA ARG A 142 11.29 -18.68 5.34
C ARG A 142 9.84 -18.18 5.30
N PHE A 143 8.90 -19.04 4.90
CA PHE A 143 7.47 -18.70 4.88
C PHE A 143 6.86 -18.61 6.29
N THR A 144 7.23 -19.53 7.18
CA THR A 144 6.79 -19.51 8.57
C THR A 144 7.38 -18.31 9.31
N ARG A 145 8.65 -17.94 9.04
CA ARG A 145 9.25 -16.70 9.55
C ARG A 145 8.47 -15.45 9.12
N LEU A 146 8.00 -15.41 7.86
CA LEU A 146 7.18 -14.29 7.39
C LEU A 146 5.82 -14.27 8.10
N ALA A 147 5.16 -15.42 8.23
CA ALA A 147 3.88 -15.52 8.94
C ALA A 147 4.03 -15.11 10.43
N ASP A 148 5.07 -15.58 11.10
CA ASP A 148 5.34 -15.24 12.50
C ASP A 148 5.72 -13.77 12.68
N TYR A 149 6.42 -13.17 11.73
CA TYR A 149 6.68 -11.74 11.73
C TYR A 149 5.39 -10.91 11.60
N TRP A 150 4.47 -11.34 10.72
CA TRP A 150 3.21 -10.63 10.49
C TRP A 150 2.18 -10.82 11.61
N VAL A 151 2.11 -12.02 12.20
CA VAL A 151 1.10 -12.36 13.22
C VAL A 151 1.62 -12.10 14.63
N HIS A 152 2.84 -12.53 14.93
CA HIS A 152 3.42 -12.50 16.28
C HIS A 152 4.51 -11.44 16.44
N GLY A 153 4.96 -10.79 15.36
CA GLY A 153 6.05 -9.81 15.40
C GLY A 153 7.40 -10.43 15.74
N VAL A 154 7.59 -11.74 15.57
CA VAL A 154 8.82 -12.45 15.91
C VAL A 154 9.82 -12.36 14.76
N SER A 155 11.03 -11.92 15.07
CA SER A 155 12.15 -11.88 14.12
C SER A 155 13.14 -12.99 14.46
N TYR A 156 13.63 -13.69 13.44
CA TYR A 156 14.67 -14.69 13.57
C TYR A 156 15.92 -14.21 12.82
N TYR A 157 17.08 -14.24 13.47
CA TYR A 157 18.39 -14.02 12.85
C TYR A 157 19.19 -15.30 13.02
N ASP A 158 19.92 -15.72 11.99
CA ASP A 158 20.81 -16.89 12.07
C ASP A 158 22.02 -16.57 11.18
N GLU A 159 23.00 -15.92 11.79
CA GLU A 159 24.25 -15.56 11.13
C GLU A 159 25.34 -16.47 11.70
N VAL A 160 26.00 -17.22 10.83
CA VAL A 160 27.09 -18.15 11.20
C VAL A 160 28.41 -17.58 10.71
N ALA A 161 29.45 -17.68 11.53
CA ALA A 161 30.79 -17.25 11.19
C ALA A 161 31.34 -18.07 10.02
N PRO A 162 31.61 -17.45 8.85
CA PRO A 162 32.11 -18.18 7.69
C PRO A 162 33.58 -18.59 7.85
N GLU A 163 34.35 -17.83 8.63
CA GLU A 163 35.80 -18.01 8.86
C GLU A 163 36.10 -17.76 10.34
N ASP A 164 37.26 -18.24 10.82
CA ASP A 164 37.76 -17.90 12.15
C ASP A 164 38.04 -16.39 12.22
N GLY A 165 37.50 -15.70 13.22
CA GLY A 165 37.64 -14.25 13.27
C GLY A 165 36.91 -13.58 14.42
N GLU A 166 37.02 -12.26 14.46
CA GLU A 166 36.47 -11.41 15.52
C GLU A 166 35.37 -10.49 14.96
N LEU A 167 34.32 -10.31 15.76
CA LEU A 167 33.26 -9.34 15.53
C LEU A 167 33.72 -7.98 16.07
N GLN A 168 34.10 -7.06 15.18
CA GLN A 168 34.81 -5.82 15.55
C GLN A 168 33.84 -4.68 15.87
N GLY A 169 32.76 -4.56 15.10
CA GLY A 169 31.81 -3.47 15.25
C GLY A 169 30.61 -3.56 14.31
N PHE A 170 29.71 -2.59 14.44
CA PHE A 170 28.50 -2.46 13.64
C PHE A 170 28.13 -0.99 13.44
N LYS A 171 27.48 -0.72 12.31
CA LYS A 171 26.93 0.61 12.00
C LYS A 171 25.51 0.74 12.51
N LYS A 172 25.03 1.98 12.68
CA LYS A 172 23.62 2.23 13.03
C LYS A 172 22.70 1.80 11.89
N PRO A 173 21.49 1.26 12.18
CA PRO A 173 20.57 0.81 11.16
C PRO A 173 20.09 1.98 10.29
N VAL A 174 20.04 1.75 8.98
CA VAL A 174 19.45 2.71 8.04
C VAL A 174 17.93 2.63 8.18
N LYS A 175 17.32 3.73 8.64
CA LYS A 175 15.87 3.82 8.85
C LYS A 175 15.17 4.33 7.61
N PHE A 176 14.05 3.72 7.26
CA PHE A 176 13.06 4.27 6.34
C PHE A 176 11.70 4.30 7.02
N LEU A 177 11.23 5.52 7.26
CA LEU A 177 9.98 5.80 7.95
C LEU A 177 9.95 5.21 9.38
N LEU A 178 9.23 4.11 9.60
CA LEU A 178 9.11 3.41 10.89
C LEU A 178 9.89 2.08 10.92
N PHE A 179 10.62 1.76 9.86
CA PHE A 179 11.29 0.46 9.69
C PHE A 179 12.81 0.62 9.60
N ASN A 180 13.54 -0.28 10.24
CA ASN A 180 14.98 -0.46 10.00
C ASN A 180 15.12 -1.31 8.73
N LEU A 181 15.80 -0.80 7.69
CA LEU A 181 15.95 -1.51 6.42
C LEU A 181 17.15 -2.45 6.44
N LYS A 182 18.30 -1.94 6.88
CA LYS A 182 19.55 -2.68 6.91
C LYS A 182 20.49 -2.18 7.99
N GLN A 183 21.32 -3.07 8.51
CA GLN A 183 22.41 -2.77 9.42
C GLN A 183 23.65 -3.56 8.99
N ASP A 184 24.76 -2.84 8.86
CA ASP A 184 26.03 -3.42 8.45
C ASP A 184 26.88 -3.72 9.70
N TYR A 185 27.55 -4.87 9.73
CA TYR A 185 28.49 -5.27 10.77
C TYR A 185 29.82 -5.74 10.17
N GLU A 186 30.89 -5.60 10.95
CA GLU A 186 32.25 -5.92 10.56
C GLU A 186 32.71 -7.20 11.27
N PHE A 187 32.96 -8.23 10.48
CA PHE A 187 33.46 -9.52 10.92
C PHE A 187 34.73 -9.85 10.14
N ASN A 188 35.85 -10.05 10.84
CA ASN A 188 37.15 -10.35 10.22
C ASN A 188 37.54 -9.38 9.08
N ASN A 189 37.44 -8.07 9.31
CA ASN A 189 37.66 -7.00 8.32
C ASN A 189 36.76 -7.06 7.06
N LYS A 190 35.71 -7.89 7.05
CA LYS A 190 34.70 -7.97 5.98
C LYS A 190 33.39 -7.38 6.49
N THR A 191 32.74 -6.56 5.66
CA THR A 191 31.42 -5.98 5.99
C THR A 191 30.31 -6.93 5.54
N HIS A 192 29.42 -7.26 6.47
CA HIS A 192 28.22 -8.07 6.24
C HIS A 192 26.97 -7.24 6.51
N THR A 193 25.89 -7.51 5.77
CA THR A 193 24.63 -6.74 5.86
C THR A 193 23.49 -7.60 6.36
N ILE A 194 22.87 -7.16 7.45
CA ILE A 194 21.64 -7.73 8.00
C ILE A 194 20.46 -6.91 7.50
N TRP A 195 19.47 -7.58 6.91
CA TRP A 195 18.23 -6.96 6.47
C TRP A 195 17.18 -6.97 7.59
N PHE A 196 16.47 -5.85 7.74
CA PHE A 196 15.45 -5.65 8.75
C PHE A 196 15.90 -5.94 10.19
N PRO A 197 16.94 -5.26 10.71
CA PRO A 197 17.46 -5.49 12.06
C PRO A 197 16.53 -4.92 13.15
N GLU A 198 16.44 -5.61 14.29
CA GLU A 198 15.82 -5.06 15.50
C GLU A 198 16.62 -3.89 16.07
N ASP A 199 15.96 -3.02 16.83
CA ASP A 199 16.64 -1.97 17.56
C ASP A 199 17.61 -2.59 18.60
N GLU A 200 18.83 -2.05 18.69
CA GLU A 200 19.87 -2.52 19.61
C GLU A 200 20.21 -4.03 19.45
N LEU A 201 20.13 -4.58 18.24
CA LEU A 201 20.32 -6.02 17.93
C LEU A 201 21.51 -6.67 18.67
N PHE A 202 22.71 -6.10 18.57
CA PHE A 202 23.92 -6.68 19.18
C PHE A 202 23.91 -6.63 20.71
N LYS A 203 23.31 -5.59 21.30
CA LYS A 203 23.11 -5.48 22.75
C LYS A 203 22.08 -6.51 23.23
N ARG A 204 21.00 -6.71 22.47
CA ARG A 204 19.97 -7.73 22.72
C ARG A 204 20.51 -9.15 22.57
N ALA A 205 21.49 -9.35 21.68
CA ALA A 205 22.22 -10.61 21.52
C ALA A 205 23.23 -10.89 22.67
N GLY A 206 23.40 -9.95 23.61
CA GLY A 206 24.26 -10.12 24.78
C GLY A 206 25.71 -9.64 24.59
N TYR A 207 26.03 -8.96 23.48
CA TYR A 207 27.35 -8.35 23.29
C TYR A 207 27.46 -7.04 24.06
N ARG A 208 28.64 -6.79 24.65
CA ARG A 208 28.98 -5.49 25.25
C ARG A 208 29.36 -4.53 24.15
N VAL A 209 28.53 -3.51 23.92
CA VAL A 209 28.66 -2.60 22.79
C VAL A 209 28.75 -1.15 23.24
N ASN A 210 29.57 -0.36 22.52
CA ASN A 210 29.61 1.08 22.67
C ASN A 210 28.60 1.72 21.71
N GLU A 211 27.50 2.25 22.24
CA GLU A 211 26.39 2.82 21.44
C GLU A 211 26.79 4.08 20.64
N VAL A 212 27.86 4.75 21.05
CA VAL A 212 28.34 6.00 20.44
C VAL A 212 29.25 5.69 19.24
N SER A 213 30.21 4.78 19.40
CA SER A 213 31.16 4.40 18.34
C SER A 213 30.68 3.24 17.46
N GLY A 214 29.72 2.42 17.93
CA GLY A 214 29.27 1.22 17.23
C GLY A 214 30.25 0.04 17.36
N GLU A 215 31.18 0.09 18.31
CA GLU A 215 32.22 -0.94 18.49
C GLU A 215 31.82 -1.96 19.56
N ILE A 216 32.35 -3.17 19.46
CA ILE A 216 32.20 -4.20 20.49
C ILE A 216 33.38 -4.08 21.45
N ILE A 217 33.05 -3.93 22.74
CA ILE A 217 34.03 -3.62 23.81
C ILE A 217 34.93 -4.83 24.10
N ASP A 218 34.41 -6.05 23.94
CA ASP A 218 35.13 -7.31 24.09
C ASP A 218 34.82 -8.21 22.87
N PRO A 219 35.55 -8.08 21.74
CA PRO A 219 35.27 -8.83 20.52
C PRO A 219 35.55 -10.33 20.77
N PRO A 220 34.53 -11.20 20.71
CA PRO A 220 34.74 -12.63 20.89
C PRO A 220 35.41 -13.21 19.65
N HIS A 221 36.44 -14.02 19.86
CA HIS A 221 37.01 -14.84 18.81
C HIS A 221 36.07 -16.02 18.53
N MET A 222 35.53 -16.08 17.31
CA MET A 222 34.61 -17.13 16.88
C MET A 222 35.31 -18.06 15.89
N LYS A 223 35.07 -19.36 16.04
CA LYS A 223 35.51 -20.35 15.07
C LYS A 223 34.55 -20.42 13.88
N ALA A 224 35.06 -20.85 12.73
CA ALA A 224 34.25 -21.11 11.54
C ALA A 224 33.13 -22.11 11.88
N GLY A 225 31.89 -21.76 11.54
CA GLY A 225 30.70 -22.53 11.88
C GLY A 225 30.06 -22.19 13.23
N GLU A 226 30.63 -21.30 14.04
CA GLU A 226 29.97 -20.80 15.25
C GLU A 226 28.92 -19.72 14.93
N PRO A 227 27.76 -19.71 15.61
CA PRO A 227 26.74 -18.68 15.39
C PRO A 227 27.19 -17.32 15.95
N ILE A 228 27.16 -16.30 15.10
CA ILE A 228 27.36 -14.88 15.43
C ILE A 228 26.08 -14.27 16.01
N LEU A 229 24.92 -14.55 15.39
CA LEU A 229 23.59 -14.11 15.84
C LEU A 229 22.62 -15.27 15.70
N ARG A 230 21.85 -15.59 16.74
CA ARG A 230 20.82 -16.62 16.72
C ARG A 230 19.66 -16.28 17.67
#